data_AF-A0A9P7MFJ9-F1
#
_entry.id   AF-A0A9P7MFJ9-F1
#
_cell.length_a   1.000
_cell.length_b   1.000
_cell.length_c   1.000
_cell.angle_alpha   90.00
_cell.angle_beta   90.00
_cell.angle_gamma   90.00
#
_symmetry.space_group_name_H-M   'P 1'
#
loop_
_entity.id
_entity.type
_entity.pdbx_description
1 polymer ?
#
loop_
_entity_poly.entity_id
_entity_poly.type
_entity_poly.pdbx_seq_one_letter_code
_entity_poly.pdbx_strand_id
1 'polypeptide(L)'
;MGTTGGGKQEVISYASFMSSKAFEFLVGPEKKPFIIHSELVASLSPVLQRLVKGELKEAQKGSVVWEHVDEQTFIRFSHVFTEFREWDDVADILVKLLRYCFENDTPAELREFVVRYAVCHIENLWERTEITELARTHADFSSAIVEAMLYSLSW
;
A
#
# COMPACT_ATOMS: atom_id res chain seq x y z
N MET A 1 38.68 14.94 -17.98
CA MET A 1 37.48 14.25 -18.48
C MET A 1 36.90 13.46 -17.32
N GLY A 2 35.96 14.06 -16.59
CA GLY A 2 35.25 13.39 -15.49
C GLY A 2 33.97 12.80 -16.05
N THR A 3 33.84 11.48 -16.02
CA THR A 3 32.61 10.77 -16.35
C THR A 3 31.66 10.87 -15.15
N THR A 4 30.55 11.56 -15.33
CA THR A 4 29.44 11.61 -14.38
C THR A 4 28.78 10.24 -14.33
N GLY A 5 28.76 9.66 -13.12
CA GLY A 5 28.08 8.40 -12.85
C GLY A 5 26.58 8.52 -13.11
N GLY A 6 26.07 7.59 -13.93
CA GLY A 6 24.64 7.34 -14.01
C GLY A 6 24.14 6.94 -12.62
N GLY A 7 23.31 7.79 -12.02
CA GLY A 7 22.62 7.48 -10.78
C GLY A 7 21.75 6.24 -11.03
N LYS A 8 22.13 5.13 -10.39
CA LYS A 8 21.23 3.98 -10.25
C LYS A 8 19.99 4.48 -9.55
N GLN A 9 18.85 4.32 -10.20
CA GLN A 9 17.55 4.56 -9.59
C GLN A 9 17.41 3.50 -8.49
N GLU A 10 17.72 3.90 -7.26
CA GLU A 10 17.63 3.04 -6.09
C GLU A 10 16.15 2.75 -5.87
N VAL A 11 15.76 1.48 -6.03
CA VAL A 11 14.37 1.06 -5.82
C VAL A 11 14.07 1.23 -4.34
N ILE A 12 13.38 2.33 -3.99
CA ILE A 12 12.98 2.62 -2.62
C ILE A 12 11.93 1.59 -2.20
N SER A 13 12.16 0.88 -1.09
CA SER A 13 11.28 -0.20 -0.66
C SER A 13 9.95 0.32 -0.11
N TYR A 14 8.87 -0.44 -0.32
CA TYR A 14 7.54 -0.13 0.23
C TYR A 14 7.54 0.04 1.76
N ALA A 15 8.40 -0.70 2.46
CA ALA A 15 8.60 -0.55 3.91
C ALA A 15 9.15 0.83 4.29
N SER A 16 10.00 1.43 3.44
CA SER A 16 10.48 2.81 3.62
C SER A 16 9.33 3.81 3.52
N PHE A 17 8.39 3.60 2.59
CA PHE A 17 7.19 4.44 2.48
C PHE A 17 6.36 4.40 3.76
N MET A 18 5.98 3.20 4.22
CA MET A 18 5.10 3.01 5.39
C MET A 18 5.71 3.49 6.71
N SER A 19 7.03 3.39 6.86
CA SER A 19 7.75 3.80 8.07
C SER A 19 8.12 5.29 8.08
N SER A 20 7.98 5.96 6.94
CA SER A 20 8.31 7.38 6.81
C SER A 20 7.27 8.29 7.47
N LYS A 21 7.72 9.49 7.85
CA LYS A 21 6.85 10.51 8.46
C LYS A 21 5.67 10.83 7.55
N ALA A 22 4.49 10.96 8.13
CA ALA A 22 3.34 11.56 7.48
C ALA A 22 3.64 13.03 7.11
N PHE A 23 3.15 13.46 5.97
CA PHE A 23 3.24 14.83 5.48
C PHE A 23 1.85 15.30 5.06
N GLU A 24 1.44 16.47 5.54
CA GLU A 24 0.10 17.01 5.36
C GLU A 24 0.04 17.99 4.18
N PHE A 25 -0.88 17.76 3.25
CA PHE A 25 -1.21 18.68 2.16
C PHE A 25 -2.54 19.34 2.46
N LEU A 26 -2.52 20.66 2.60
CA LEU A 26 -3.70 21.49 2.82
C LEU A 26 -4.13 22.05 1.46
N VAL A 27 -5.11 21.40 0.84
CA VAL A 27 -5.44 21.57 -0.59
C VAL A 27 -6.72 22.38 -0.77
N GLY A 28 -6.74 23.23 -1.79
CA GLY A 28 -7.89 24.04 -2.17
C GLY A 28 -8.12 25.25 -1.26
N PRO A 29 -9.12 26.09 -1.59
CA PRO A 29 -9.41 27.31 -0.84
C PRO A 29 -9.81 27.03 0.62
N GLU A 30 -10.43 25.87 0.86
CA GLU A 30 -10.81 25.41 2.20
C GLU A 30 -9.67 24.73 2.96
N LYS A 31 -8.50 24.55 2.34
CA LYS A 31 -7.31 23.93 2.95
C LYS A 31 -7.61 22.53 3.50
N LYS A 32 -8.37 21.74 2.75
CA LYS A 32 -8.74 20.38 3.13
C LYS A 32 -7.49 19.52 3.34
N PRO A 33 -7.36 18.80 4.47
CA PRO A 33 -6.17 18.03 4.77
C PRO A 33 -6.14 16.69 4.03
N PHE A 34 -4.99 16.38 3.44
CA PHE A 34 -4.63 15.07 2.89
C PHE A 34 -3.30 14.62 3.49
N ILE A 35 -3.22 13.38 3.96
CA ILE A 35 -2.02 12.84 4.60
C ILE A 35 -1.36 11.83 3.67
N ILE A 36 -0.07 12.03 3.37
CA ILE A 36 0.73 11.13 2.52
C ILE A 36 2.08 10.87 3.19
N HIS A 37 2.62 9.68 3.03
CA HIS A 37 3.95 9.34 3.52
C HIS A 37 5.05 10.11 2.78
N SER A 38 5.94 10.77 3.53
CA SER A 38 6.98 11.67 2.99
C SER A 38 7.94 10.99 2.02
N GLU A 39 8.27 9.71 2.23
CA GLU A 39 9.12 8.97 1.29
C GLU A 39 8.42 8.69 -0.05
N LEU A 40 7.10 8.50 -0.03
CA LEU A 40 6.28 8.29 -1.23
C LEU A 40 6.20 9.57 -2.07
N VAL A 41 6.16 10.73 -1.41
CA VAL A 41 6.22 12.04 -2.08
C VAL A 41 7.64 12.32 -2.60
N ALA A 42 8.65 11.97 -1.81
CA ALA A 42 10.05 12.22 -2.16
C ALA A 42 10.52 11.42 -3.39
N SER A 43 9.99 10.21 -3.58
CA SER A 43 10.37 9.35 -4.71
C SER A 43 9.93 9.89 -6.07
N LEU A 44 8.90 10.75 -6.12
CA LEU A 44 8.35 11.25 -7.38
C LEU A 44 9.25 12.26 -8.10
N SER A 45 9.95 13.13 -7.36
CA SER A 45 10.88 14.08 -7.97
C SER A 45 11.82 14.71 -6.95
N PRO A 46 13.01 15.19 -7.40
CA PRO A 46 13.93 15.95 -6.54
C PRO A 46 13.34 17.26 -5.97
N VAL A 47 12.28 17.80 -6.59
CA VAL A 47 11.59 19.00 -6.08
C VAL A 47 10.72 18.63 -4.89
N LEU A 48 9.93 17.56 -5.03
CA LEU A 48 9.05 17.06 -3.96
C LEU A 48 9.84 16.46 -2.80
N GLN A 49 10.98 15.82 -3.07
CA GLN A 49 11.93 15.42 -2.03
C GLN A 49 12.38 16.59 -1.16
N ARG A 50 12.73 17.73 -1.78
CA ARG A 50 13.10 18.95 -1.03
C ARG A 50 11.92 19.54 -0.25
N LEU A 51 10.70 19.44 -0.78
CA LEU A 51 9.49 19.89 -0.09
C LEU A 51 9.24 19.12 1.21
N VAL A 52 9.41 17.79 1.19
CA VAL A 52 9.02 16.93 2.31
C VAL A 52 10.17 16.50 3.23
N LYS A 53 11.42 16.60 2.75
CA LYS A 53 12.63 16.19 3.49
C LYS A 53 13.74 17.25 3.52
N GLY A 54 13.60 18.34 2.79
CA GLY A 54 14.64 19.37 2.70
C GLY A 54 14.64 20.33 3.89
N GLU A 55 15.31 21.46 3.71
CA GLU A 55 15.42 22.52 4.72
C GLU A 55 14.31 23.58 4.61
N LEU A 56 13.31 23.35 3.75
CA LEU A 56 12.17 24.23 3.58
C LEU A 56 11.31 24.27 4.84
N LYS A 57 10.61 25.39 5.07
CA LYS A 57 9.76 25.58 6.25
C LYS A 57 8.65 24.52 6.30
N GLU A 58 8.17 24.12 5.13
CA GLU A 58 7.19 23.08 4.90
C GLU A 58 7.69 21.71 5.37
N ALA A 59 8.93 21.35 5.03
CA ALA A 59 9.57 20.11 5.45
C ALA A 59 9.71 20.03 6.98
N GLN A 60 10.12 21.14 7.60
CA GLN A 60 10.25 21.24 9.06
C GLN A 60 8.89 21.19 9.77
N LYS A 61 7.87 21.82 9.18
CA LYS A 61 6.50 21.81 9.70
C LYS A 61 5.79 20.47 9.47
N GLY A 62 6.20 19.70 8.45
CA GLY A 62 5.51 18.49 8.01
C GLY A 62 4.20 18.78 7.26
N SER A 63 4.02 20.00 6.75
CA SER A 63 2.81 20.39 6.03
C SER A 63 3.09 21.42 4.94
N VAL A 64 2.31 21.39 3.85
CA VAL A 64 2.29 22.43 2.81
C VAL A 64 0.86 22.91 2.53
N VAL A 65 0.72 24.19 2.15
CA VAL A 65 -0.55 24.76 1.70
C VAL A 65 -0.53 24.91 0.19
N TRP A 66 -1.48 24.27 -0.49
CA TRP A 66 -1.71 24.35 -1.92
C TRP A 66 -3.13 24.86 -2.19
N GLU A 67 -3.37 26.13 -1.87
CA GLU A 67 -4.70 26.76 -1.96
C GLU A 67 -5.23 26.92 -3.38
N HIS A 68 -4.35 26.88 -4.38
CA HIS A 68 -4.69 26.98 -5.81
C HIS A 68 -4.88 25.62 -6.50
N VAL A 69 -4.55 24.52 -5.83
CA VAL A 69 -4.74 23.17 -6.38
C VAL A 69 -6.13 22.70 -5.95
N ASP A 70 -6.96 22.30 -6.91
CA ASP A 70 -8.25 21.71 -6.59
C ASP A 70 -8.09 20.28 -6.06
N GLU A 71 -9.02 19.86 -5.21
CA GLU A 71 -8.97 18.54 -4.56
C GLU A 71 -8.95 17.38 -5.56
N GLN A 72 -9.66 17.50 -6.69
CA GLN A 72 -9.74 16.43 -7.67
C GLN A 72 -8.41 16.27 -8.43
N THR A 73 -7.76 17.38 -8.77
CA THR A 73 -6.41 17.37 -9.31
C THR A 73 -5.41 16.78 -8.32
N PHE A 74 -5.52 17.11 -7.03
CA PHE A 74 -4.66 16.51 -6.01
C PHE A 74 -4.90 15.00 -5.86
N ILE A 75 -6.16 14.54 -5.85
CA ILE A 75 -6.49 13.11 -5.78
C ILE A 75 -5.94 12.36 -7.01
N ARG A 76 -6.09 12.92 -8.20
CA ARG A 76 -5.52 12.33 -9.44
C ARG A 76 -4.00 12.29 -9.42
N PHE A 77 -3.37 13.37 -8.97
CA PHE A 77 -1.93 13.38 -8.72
C PHE A 77 -1.56 12.30 -7.69
N SER A 78 -2.42 12.06 -6.70
CA SER A 78 -2.17 11.05 -5.68
C SER A 78 -2.24 9.61 -6.14
N HIS A 79 -2.98 9.32 -7.21
CA HIS A 79 -2.98 7.98 -7.81
C HIS A 79 -1.61 7.57 -8.34
N VAL A 80 -0.78 8.53 -8.77
CA VAL A 80 0.61 8.27 -9.16
C VAL A 80 1.41 7.64 -8.00
N PHE A 81 1.00 7.87 -6.75
CA PHE A 81 1.60 7.25 -5.57
C PHE A 81 1.23 5.76 -5.40
N THR A 82 0.14 5.28 -5.99
CA THR A 82 -0.46 3.97 -5.68
C THR A 82 -0.48 2.98 -6.85
N GLU A 83 -0.31 3.45 -8.09
CA GLU A 83 -0.47 2.61 -9.30
C GLU A 83 0.69 1.63 -9.59
N PHE A 84 1.71 1.56 -8.75
CA PHE A 84 2.81 0.59 -8.87
C PHE A 84 2.56 -0.70 -8.08
N ARG A 85 1.46 -1.40 -8.34
CA ARG A 85 1.30 -2.78 -7.85
C ARG A 85 0.85 -3.67 -8.99
N GLU A 86 1.81 -4.43 -9.51
CA GLU A 86 1.47 -5.61 -10.30
C GLU A 86 0.66 -6.57 -9.41
N TRP A 87 -0.28 -7.29 -9.99
CA TRP A 87 -1.12 -8.25 -9.25
C TRP A 87 -0.29 -9.22 -8.40
N ASP A 88 0.91 -9.58 -8.88
CA ASP A 88 1.82 -10.47 -8.16
C ASP A 88 2.31 -9.91 -6.81
N ASP A 89 2.52 -8.60 -6.69
CA ASP A 89 2.89 -7.96 -5.42
C ASP A 89 1.75 -8.05 -4.40
N VAL A 90 0.50 -7.93 -4.86
CA VAL A 90 -0.69 -8.04 -4.01
C VAL A 90 -0.87 -9.49 -3.58
N ALA A 91 -0.73 -10.42 -4.51
CA ALA A 91 -0.87 -11.84 -4.23
C ALA A 91 0.19 -12.34 -3.23
N ASP A 92 1.45 -11.92 -3.36
CA ASP A 92 2.52 -12.21 -2.39
C ASP A 92 2.18 -11.74 -0.98
N ILE A 93 1.54 -10.57 -0.85
CA ILE A 93 1.13 -10.03 0.44
C ILE A 93 -0.04 -10.81 1.02
N LEU A 94 -1.03 -11.16 0.20
CA LEU A 94 -2.15 -11.99 0.64
C LEU A 94 -1.69 -13.36 1.10
N VAL A 95 -0.76 -14.01 0.39
CA VAL A 95 -0.15 -15.28 0.82
C VAL A 95 0.45 -15.14 2.22
N LYS A 96 1.28 -14.10 2.43
CA LYS A 96 1.93 -13.87 3.73
C LYS A 96 0.94 -13.56 4.84
N LEU A 97 -0.09 -12.74 4.57
CA LEU A 97 -1.11 -12.38 5.54
C LEU A 97 -2.00 -13.58 5.90
N LEU A 98 -2.39 -14.39 4.91
CA LEU A 98 -3.15 -15.62 5.15
C LEU A 98 -2.34 -16.57 6.02
N ARG A 99 -1.08 -16.86 5.65
CA ARG A 99 -0.19 -17.67 6.47
C ARG A 99 -0.08 -17.12 7.90
N TYR A 100 0.16 -15.82 8.04
CA TYR A 100 0.24 -15.19 9.35
C TYR A 100 -1.03 -15.41 10.19
N CYS A 101 -2.22 -15.23 9.59
CA CYS A 101 -3.51 -15.38 10.27
C CYS A 101 -3.82 -16.82 10.71
N PHE A 102 -3.30 -17.83 10.01
CA PHE A 102 -3.58 -19.26 10.29
C PHE A 102 -2.43 -19.98 11.01
N GLU A 103 -1.23 -19.42 11.01
CA GLU A 103 -0.07 -19.93 11.75
C GLU A 103 0.12 -19.24 13.12
N ASN A 104 -0.52 -18.10 13.37
CA ASN A 104 -0.37 -17.33 14.61
C ASN A 104 -1.73 -16.97 15.23
N ASP A 105 -1.72 -16.68 16.53
CA ASP A 105 -2.88 -16.12 17.21
C ASP A 105 -3.11 -14.68 16.73
N THR A 106 -4.18 -14.47 15.95
CA THR A 106 -4.52 -13.19 15.33
C THR A 106 -5.97 -12.81 15.61
N PRO A 107 -6.32 -11.51 15.68
CA PRO A 107 -7.70 -11.08 15.86
C PRO A 107 -8.63 -11.66 14.79
N ALA A 108 -9.82 -12.11 15.20
CA ALA A 108 -10.77 -12.76 14.31
C ALA A 108 -11.20 -11.84 13.15
N GLU A 109 -11.32 -10.54 13.42
CA GLU A 109 -11.71 -9.51 12.47
C GLU A 109 -10.66 -9.33 11.36
N LEU A 110 -9.36 -9.42 11.72
CA LEU A 110 -8.27 -9.37 10.74
C LEU A 110 -8.34 -10.60 9.84
N ARG A 111 -8.47 -11.80 10.42
CA ARG A 111 -8.55 -13.04 9.67
C ARG A 111 -9.78 -13.05 8.75
N GLU A 112 -10.94 -12.61 9.22
CA GLU A 112 -12.15 -12.48 8.39
C GLU A 112 -11.92 -11.53 7.23
N PHE A 113 -11.36 -10.35 7.49
CA PHE A 113 -11.08 -9.36 6.45
C PHE A 113 -10.15 -9.90 5.35
N VAL A 114 -9.06 -10.55 5.75
CA VAL A 114 -8.08 -11.11 4.81
C VAL A 114 -8.70 -12.27 4.01
N VAL A 115 -9.45 -13.16 4.66
CA VAL A 115 -10.13 -14.29 3.98
C VAL A 115 -11.16 -13.79 2.97
N ARG A 116 -11.99 -12.81 3.35
CA ARG A 116 -13.00 -12.24 2.45
C ARG A 116 -12.37 -11.58 1.22
N TYR A 117 -11.28 -10.85 1.41
CA TYR A 117 -10.54 -10.27 0.28
C TYR A 117 -9.90 -11.37 -0.59
N ALA A 118 -9.30 -12.39 0.03
CA ALA A 118 -8.67 -13.50 -0.70
C ALA A 118 -9.68 -14.26 -1.57
N VAL A 119 -10.91 -14.47 -1.09
CA VAL A 119 -11.99 -15.12 -1.86
C VAL A 119 -12.29 -14.38 -3.16
N CYS A 120 -12.28 -13.04 -3.18
CA CYS A 120 -12.49 -12.25 -4.39
C CYS A 120 -11.48 -12.52 -5.52
N HIS A 121 -10.33 -13.10 -5.18
CA HIS A 121 -9.24 -13.38 -6.11
C HIS A 121 -8.70 -14.79 -5.99
N ILE A 122 -9.50 -15.69 -5.42
CA ILE A 122 -9.03 -17.02 -5.03
C ILE A 122 -8.59 -17.85 -6.21
N GLU A 123 -9.21 -17.68 -7.39
CA GLU A 123 -8.81 -18.37 -8.62
C GLU A 123 -7.34 -18.11 -8.96
N ASN A 124 -6.92 -16.84 -8.92
CA ASN A 124 -5.53 -16.44 -9.17
C ASN A 124 -4.59 -16.81 -8.01
N LEU A 125 -5.08 -16.73 -6.77
CA LEU A 125 -4.28 -17.10 -5.59
C LEU A 125 -4.04 -18.61 -5.52
N TRP A 126 -4.98 -19.43 -5.99
CA TRP A 126 -4.92 -20.88 -5.89
C TRP A 126 -3.85 -21.51 -6.79
N GLU A 127 -3.38 -20.78 -7.80
CA GLU A 127 -2.25 -21.19 -8.63
C GLU A 127 -0.92 -21.21 -7.85
N ARG A 128 -0.87 -20.54 -6.68
CA ARG A 128 0.32 -20.42 -5.85
C ARG A 128 0.45 -21.60 -4.91
N THR A 129 1.63 -22.22 -4.91
CA THR A 129 1.87 -23.45 -4.14
C THR A 129 1.72 -23.20 -2.64
N GLU A 130 2.08 -22.01 -2.16
CA GLU A 130 1.94 -21.58 -0.77
C GLU A 130 0.49 -21.61 -0.28
N ILE A 131 -0.46 -21.22 -1.13
CA ILE A 131 -1.90 -21.27 -0.80
C ILE A 131 -2.39 -22.70 -0.73
N THR A 132 -2.01 -23.53 -1.71
CA THR A 132 -2.41 -24.94 -1.70
C THR A 132 -1.80 -25.70 -0.52
N GLU A 133 -0.59 -25.35 -0.10
CA GLU A 133 0.06 -25.93 1.06
C GLU A 133 -0.59 -25.50 2.37
N LEU A 134 -0.98 -24.22 2.47
CA LEU A 134 -1.76 -23.72 3.59
C LEU A 134 -3.10 -24.47 3.71
N ALA A 135 -3.78 -24.72 2.59
CA ALA A 135 -5.02 -25.51 2.55
C ALA A 135 -4.84 -26.96 2.98
N ARG A 136 -3.70 -27.58 2.67
CA ARG A 136 -3.38 -28.95 3.10
C ARG A 136 -3.03 -29.04 4.58
N THR A 137 -2.37 -28.02 5.11
CA THR A 137 -1.83 -28.02 6.48
C THR A 137 -2.86 -27.54 7.51
N HIS A 138 -3.72 -26.60 7.12
CA HIS A 138 -4.68 -25.93 8.02
C HIS A 138 -6.13 -26.17 7.56
N ALA A 139 -6.81 -27.11 8.21
CA ALA A 139 -8.20 -27.46 7.87
C ALA A 139 -9.19 -26.30 8.13
N ASP A 140 -8.89 -25.45 9.10
CA ASP A 140 -9.63 -24.23 9.42
C ASP A 140 -9.48 -23.16 8.33
N PHE A 141 -8.32 -23.06 7.65
CA PHE A 141 -8.17 -22.21 6.47
C PHE A 141 -9.09 -22.65 5.32
N SER A 142 -9.06 -23.94 4.99
CA SER A 142 -9.95 -24.50 3.95
C SER A 142 -11.42 -24.25 4.27
N SER A 143 -11.82 -24.45 5.52
CA SER A 143 -13.19 -24.22 5.98
C SER A 143 -13.57 -22.74 5.86
N ALA A 144 -12.70 -21.83 6.31
CA ALA A 144 -12.94 -20.39 6.25
C ALA A 144 -13.09 -19.88 4.80
N ILE A 145 -12.29 -20.39 3.86
CA ILE A 145 -12.42 -20.05 2.44
C ILE A 145 -13.75 -20.54 1.87
N VAL A 146 -14.13 -21.79 2.13
CA VAL A 146 -15.40 -22.36 1.65
C VAL A 146 -16.59 -21.61 2.25
N GLU A 147 -16.57 -21.31 3.54
CA GLU A 147 -17.60 -20.52 4.19
C GLU A 147 -17.72 -19.13 3.54
N ALA A 148 -16.60 -18.42 3.37
CA ALA A 148 -16.59 -17.10 2.74
C ALA A 148 -17.09 -17.13 1.28
N MET A 149 -16.74 -18.17 0.51
CA MET A 149 -17.28 -18.38 -0.84
C MET A 149 -18.81 -18.57 -0.80
N LEU A 150 -19.33 -19.40 0.10
CA LEU A 150 -20.78 -19.62 0.23
C LEU A 150 -21.52 -18.34 0.62
N TYR A 151 -20.95 -17.53 1.52
CA TYR A 151 -21.52 -16.23 1.85
C TYR A 151 -21.48 -15.25 0.68
N SER A 152 -20.44 -15.28 -0.16
CA SER A 152 -20.33 -14.40 -1.33
C SER A 152 -21.38 -14.68 -2.43
N LEU A 153 -22.01 -15.85 -2.42
CA LEU A 153 -23.07 -16.26 -3.37
C LEU A 153 -24.49 -15.95 -2.88
N SER A 154 -24.63 -15.39 -1.67
CA SER A 154 -25.94 -15.17 -1.02
C SER A 154 -26.58 -13.81 -1.33
N TRP A 155 -26.08 -13.07 -2.33
CA TRP A 155 -26.65 -11.82 -2.85
C TRP A 155 -26.58 -11.76 -4.38
#